data_AF-A0A6A5YYN4-F1
#
_entry.id   AF-A0A6A5YYN4-F1
#
_cell.length_a   1.000
_cell.length_b   1.000
_cell.length_c   1.000
_cell.angle_alpha   90.00
_cell.angle_beta   90.00
_cell.angle_gamma   90.00
#
_symmetry.space_group_name_H-M   'P 1'
#
loop_
_entity.id
_entity.type
_entity.pdbx_description
1 polymer ?
#
loop_
_entity_poly.entity_id
_entity_poly.type
_entity_poly.pdbx_seq_one_letter_code
_entity_poly.pdbx_strand_id
1 'polypeptide(L)'
;MDITMQALDYPQSPLLRLPLELRLQIYEQLLLPSLLPSSTHSLSPLNLLPDHHVYHSSTTNETPTTLSVRTIDPYLLPHSSRTWRRRSTYHIRTGTYNPILRLWIKNADREIGALGPFLTHTTPTTYRVLLSPYTAHLRHTVPSLLLLNRQIHDEAARVLYSTYTFNFHTSIESLVPFLSDLTPTARSAIRHVSVTKKPLPYTSEFDRAEWSSLCTYLSTTLHLRTLTLNIIAGKPGNEGWDDVLPISAAQFGMLRNVKKEFGSSQRGIGGVDLEWVEQVMMIKGLREVNVNAMVEHCPLPRSETMAFWVAFSKSIESGFAEWIRGAMVEAV
;
A
#
# COMPACT_ATOMS: atom_id res chain seq x y z
N MET A 1 36.77 9.52 50.98
CA MET A 1 37.10 8.66 49.83
C MET A 1 36.21 9.10 48.69
N ASP A 2 36.66 10.13 47.96
CA ASP A 2 35.96 10.64 46.79
C ASP A 2 36.27 9.75 45.60
N ILE A 3 35.28 9.00 45.15
CA ILE A 3 35.33 8.29 43.87
C ILE A 3 34.93 9.30 42.81
N THR A 4 35.89 10.08 42.33
CA THR A 4 35.75 10.78 41.06
C THR A 4 35.58 9.71 39.98
N MET A 5 34.34 9.54 39.50
CA MET A 5 34.05 8.85 38.25
C MET A 5 34.76 9.61 37.13
N GLN A 6 36.00 9.26 36.86
CA GLN A 6 36.63 9.55 35.57
C GLN A 6 35.75 8.87 34.52
N ALA A 7 35.00 9.68 33.77
CA ALA A 7 34.41 9.25 32.53
C ALA A 7 35.56 8.74 31.66
N LEU A 8 35.68 7.42 31.54
CA LEU A 8 36.58 6.79 30.59
C LEU A 8 36.18 7.31 29.21
N ASP A 9 37.03 8.14 28.62
CA ASP A 9 36.94 8.62 27.24
C ASP A 9 37.03 7.40 26.32
N TYR A 10 35.90 6.75 26.09
CA TYR A 10 35.81 5.68 25.12
C TYR A 10 36.09 6.28 23.75
N PRO A 11 37.07 5.75 23.00
CA PRO A 11 37.39 6.27 21.67
C PRO A 11 36.13 6.24 20.83
N GLN A 12 35.70 7.42 20.38
CA GLN A 12 34.54 7.58 19.49
C GLN A 12 34.69 6.62 18.31
N SER A 13 33.59 5.94 17.95
CA SER A 13 33.54 4.94 16.86
C SER A 13 34.29 5.45 15.62
N PRO A 14 35.17 4.66 15.00
CA PRO A 14 35.91 5.07 13.80
C PRO A 14 34.99 5.59 12.68
N LEU A 15 33.80 4.99 12.54
CA LEU A 15 32.80 5.44 11.59
C LEU A 15 32.36 6.87 11.88
N LEU A 16 32.13 7.24 13.15
CA LEU A 16 31.66 8.57 13.55
C LEU A 16 32.76 9.64 13.51
N ARG A 17 34.03 9.26 13.34
CA ARG A 17 35.13 10.20 13.10
C ARG A 17 35.18 10.68 11.65
N LEU A 18 34.52 9.95 10.74
CA LEU A 18 34.45 10.34 9.34
C LEU A 18 33.54 11.56 9.18
N PRO A 19 33.87 12.49 8.26
CA PRO A 19 32.95 13.52 7.81
C PRO A 19 31.59 12.92 7.40
N LEU A 20 30.51 13.69 7.58
CA LEU A 20 29.15 13.24 7.29
C LEU A 20 29.04 12.71 5.85
N GLU A 21 29.70 13.36 4.90
CA GLU A 21 29.68 13.03 3.48
C GLU A 21 30.18 11.59 3.23
N LEU A 22 31.29 11.20 3.88
CA LEU A 22 31.83 9.84 3.75
C LEU A 22 30.91 8.82 4.42
N ARG A 23 30.27 9.18 5.54
CA ARG A 23 29.31 8.29 6.22
C ARG A 23 28.07 8.07 5.35
N LEU A 24 27.57 9.11 4.69
CA LEU A 24 26.47 9.00 3.72
C LEU A 24 26.86 8.10 2.54
N GLN A 25 28.06 8.25 1.96
CA GLN A 25 28.54 7.35 0.90
C GLN A 25 28.61 5.89 1.36
N ILE A 26 29.03 5.63 2.60
CA ILE A 26 29.02 4.28 3.17
C ILE A 26 27.58 3.76 3.30
N TYR A 27 26.66 4.56 3.81
CA TYR A 27 25.25 4.17 3.89
C TYR A 27 24.64 3.91 2.52
N GLU A 28 25.03 4.69 1.52
CA GLU A 28 24.58 4.50 0.15
C GLU A 28 24.97 3.11 -0.36
N GLN A 29 26.24 2.72 -0.22
CA GLN A 29 26.70 1.40 -0.65
C GLN A 29 26.00 0.24 0.10
N LEU A 30 25.61 0.46 1.35
CA LEU A 30 25.04 -0.57 2.21
C LEU A 30 23.51 -0.69 2.07
N LEU A 31 22.82 0.42 1.81
CA LEU A 31 21.37 0.51 1.86
C LEU A 31 20.73 0.74 0.49
N LEU A 32 21.40 1.36 -0.46
CA LEU A 32 20.79 1.63 -1.77
C LEU A 32 20.50 0.33 -2.51
N PRO A 33 19.50 0.37 -3.40
CA PRO A 33 19.14 -0.79 -4.18
C PRO A 33 20.22 -1.13 -5.19
N SER A 34 20.56 -2.42 -5.29
CA SER A 34 21.46 -2.91 -6.33
C SER A 34 20.68 -3.11 -7.62
N LEU A 35 21.25 -2.68 -8.75
CA LEU A 35 20.72 -2.97 -10.08
C LEU A 35 20.84 -4.46 -10.44
N LEU A 36 21.75 -5.16 -9.78
CA LEU A 36 21.92 -6.61 -9.90
C LEU A 36 21.20 -7.32 -8.74
N PRO A 37 20.46 -8.40 -8.98
CA PRO A 37 19.81 -9.14 -7.91
C PRO A 37 20.87 -9.72 -6.97
N SER A 38 20.74 -9.41 -5.68
CA SER A 38 21.63 -9.87 -4.61
C SER A 38 21.35 -11.30 -4.14
N SER A 39 20.21 -11.88 -4.56
CA SER A 39 19.85 -13.27 -4.33
C SER A 39 19.07 -13.83 -5.52
N THR A 40 19.06 -15.15 -5.69
CA THR A 40 18.16 -15.84 -6.61
C THR A 40 16.76 -16.05 -6.01
N HIS A 41 16.60 -15.79 -4.72
CA HIS A 41 15.37 -16.06 -3.97
C HIS A 41 14.71 -14.75 -3.53
N SER A 42 13.47 -14.54 -3.97
CA SER A 42 12.55 -13.59 -3.34
C SER A 42 12.06 -14.18 -2.01
N LEU A 43 11.77 -13.33 -1.02
CA LEU A 43 11.01 -13.80 0.14
C LEU A 43 9.58 -14.11 -0.32
N SER A 44 9.34 -15.38 -0.62
CA SER A 44 8.02 -15.85 -1.04
C SER A 44 6.98 -15.62 0.06
N PRO A 45 5.76 -15.19 -0.30
CA PRO A 45 4.65 -14.94 0.61
C PRO A 45 4.02 -16.23 1.15
N LEU A 46 4.79 -17.10 1.82
CA LEU A 46 4.29 -18.36 2.40
C LEU A 46 3.27 -18.17 3.57
N ASN A 47 2.98 -16.93 4.00
CA ASN A 47 2.14 -16.64 5.16
C ASN A 47 1.24 -15.39 4.99
N LEU A 48 0.88 -15.03 3.76
CA LEU A 48 -0.19 -14.04 3.59
C LEU A 48 -1.49 -14.66 4.11
N LEU A 49 -2.35 -13.86 4.75
CA LEU A 49 -3.66 -14.36 5.12
C LEU A 49 -4.36 -14.91 3.87
N PRO A 50 -4.77 -16.19 3.88
CA PRO A 50 -5.70 -16.69 2.88
C PRO A 50 -6.93 -15.77 2.85
N ASP A 51 -7.45 -15.50 1.66
CA ASP A 51 -8.67 -14.72 1.44
C ASP A 51 -8.64 -13.21 1.76
N HIS A 52 -7.54 -12.64 2.29
CA HIS A 52 -7.48 -11.19 2.53
C HIS A 52 -6.86 -10.42 1.36
N HIS A 53 -7.69 -10.02 0.38
CA HIS A 53 -7.29 -9.19 -0.76
C HIS A 53 -5.99 -9.63 -1.46
N VAL A 54 -5.58 -10.91 -1.30
CA VAL A 54 -4.43 -11.52 -1.94
C VAL A 54 -4.87 -11.90 -3.34
N TYR A 55 -5.10 -10.88 -4.15
CA TYR A 55 -5.15 -11.09 -5.58
C TYR A 55 -3.74 -11.48 -5.99
N HIS A 56 -3.61 -12.67 -6.58
CA HIS A 56 -2.37 -13.15 -7.17
C HIS A 56 -1.99 -12.26 -8.35
N SER A 57 -1.59 -11.02 -8.09
CA SER A 57 -0.74 -10.31 -9.01
C SER A 57 0.63 -10.97 -8.91
N SER A 58 1.23 -11.27 -10.06
CA SER A 58 2.63 -11.72 -10.18
C SER A 58 3.64 -10.70 -9.60
N THR A 59 3.18 -9.63 -8.95
CA THR A 59 3.95 -8.50 -8.46
C THR A 59 4.68 -8.84 -7.16
N THR A 60 5.64 -9.74 -7.27
CA THR A 60 6.84 -9.68 -6.46
C THR A 60 7.75 -8.63 -7.11
N ASN A 61 7.63 -7.37 -6.66
CA ASN A 61 8.67 -6.32 -6.73
C ASN A 61 9.74 -6.51 -7.82
N GLU A 62 9.41 -6.20 -9.07
CA GLU A 62 10.38 -6.29 -10.17
C GLU A 62 11.39 -5.15 -10.17
N THR A 63 11.07 -4.02 -9.51
CA THR A 63 11.96 -2.87 -9.47
C THR A 63 12.87 -2.88 -8.26
N PRO A 64 14.14 -2.47 -8.42
CA PRO A 64 15.14 -2.57 -7.37
C PRO A 64 14.84 -1.64 -6.19
N THR A 65 14.11 -0.55 -6.42
CA THR A 65 13.76 0.49 -5.43
C THR A 65 12.45 0.22 -4.68
N THR A 66 11.79 -0.92 -4.86
CA THR A 66 10.48 -1.19 -4.23
C THR A 66 10.56 -2.13 -3.04
N LEU A 67 10.04 -1.69 -1.90
CA LEU A 67 9.81 -2.51 -0.72
C LEU A 67 8.30 -2.78 -0.59
N SER A 68 7.91 -4.05 -0.64
CA SER A 68 6.49 -4.40 -0.52
C SER A 68 6.12 -4.58 0.95
N VAL A 69 5.04 -3.95 1.38
CA VAL A 69 4.46 -4.15 2.71
C VAL A 69 3.16 -4.93 2.54
N ARG A 70 3.00 -6.02 3.28
CA ARG A 70 1.81 -6.90 3.19
C ARG A 70 1.27 -7.25 4.57
N THR A 71 -0.04 -7.41 4.64
CA THR A 71 -0.74 -7.98 5.80
C THR A 71 -0.44 -9.47 5.90
N ILE A 72 -0.12 -9.93 7.12
CA ILE A 72 0.15 -11.32 7.43
C ILE A 72 -0.55 -11.74 8.72
N ASP A 73 -0.73 -13.04 8.89
CA ASP A 73 -1.21 -13.61 10.14
C ASP A 73 -0.07 -13.61 11.17
N PRO A 74 -0.21 -12.94 12.34
CA PRO A 74 0.81 -12.90 13.38
C PRO A 74 1.07 -14.28 14.00
N TYR A 75 0.17 -15.26 13.85
CA TYR A 75 0.21 -16.57 14.50
C TYR A 75 0.67 -17.72 13.60
N LEU A 76 0.69 -17.58 12.27
CA LEU A 76 1.04 -18.68 11.34
C LEU A 76 2.54 -18.99 11.22
N LEU A 77 3.42 -18.24 11.89
CA LEU A 77 4.87 -18.43 11.77
C LEU A 77 5.44 -19.27 12.92
N PRO A 78 6.03 -20.46 12.65
CA PRO A 78 6.44 -21.42 13.68
C PRO A 78 7.61 -21.00 14.60
N HIS A 79 8.19 -19.80 14.42
CA HIS A 79 9.40 -19.36 15.15
C HIS A 79 9.36 -17.90 15.68
N SER A 80 8.23 -17.20 15.67
CA SER A 80 8.25 -15.72 15.72
C SER A 80 7.50 -15.05 16.88
N SER A 81 7.16 -15.78 17.94
CA SER A 81 6.47 -15.19 19.10
C SER A 81 7.22 -14.02 19.77
N ARG A 82 8.52 -13.83 19.49
CA ARG A 82 9.33 -12.73 20.02
C ARG A 82 9.51 -11.53 19.08
N THR A 83 9.52 -11.71 17.76
CA THR A 83 9.83 -10.60 16.81
C THR A 83 8.60 -9.80 16.39
N TRP A 84 7.42 -10.43 16.33
CA TRP A 84 6.15 -9.71 16.04
C TRP A 84 5.67 -8.84 17.18
N ARG A 85 6.03 -9.16 18.43
CA ARG A 85 5.60 -8.38 19.63
C ARG A 85 6.02 -6.91 19.60
N ARG A 86 6.93 -6.52 18.71
CA ARG A 86 7.36 -5.12 18.53
C ARG A 86 6.60 -4.37 17.44
N ARG A 87 5.76 -5.06 16.65
CA ARG A 87 4.96 -4.44 15.58
C ARG A 87 3.53 -4.25 16.06
N SER A 88 2.93 -3.16 15.61
CA SER A 88 1.51 -2.91 15.83
C SER A 88 0.67 -4.02 15.22
N THR A 89 -0.29 -4.50 16.02
CA THR A 89 -1.34 -5.42 15.57
C THR A 89 -2.56 -4.59 15.23
N TYR A 90 -3.16 -4.85 14.07
CA TYR A 90 -4.37 -4.16 13.60
C TYR A 90 -5.39 -5.19 13.09
N HIS A 91 -6.65 -4.79 13.05
CA HIS A 91 -7.72 -5.68 12.63
C HIS A 91 -8.12 -5.34 11.20
N ILE A 92 -8.25 -6.39 10.39
CA ILE A 92 -8.79 -6.31 9.04
C ILE A 92 -10.17 -6.94 9.01
N ARG A 93 -11.05 -6.44 8.15
CA ARG A 93 -12.33 -7.11 7.87
C ARG A 93 -12.09 -8.18 6.84
N THR A 94 -12.31 -9.44 7.22
CA THR A 94 -12.28 -10.58 6.30
C THR A 94 -13.72 -10.97 5.98
N GLY A 95 -14.03 -11.00 4.68
CA GLY A 95 -15.24 -11.64 4.19
C GLY A 95 -15.00 -13.14 4.15
N THR A 96 -15.89 -13.93 4.75
CA THR A 96 -15.83 -15.39 4.65
C THR A 96 -16.28 -15.83 3.26
N TYR A 97 -15.37 -15.91 2.29
CA TYR A 97 -15.62 -16.73 1.09
C TYR A 97 -15.14 -18.15 1.35
N ASN A 98 -15.86 -18.90 2.20
CA ASN A 98 -15.54 -20.30 2.41
C ASN A 98 -16.30 -21.15 1.36
N PRO A 99 -15.60 -21.72 0.34
CA PRO A 99 -16.26 -22.51 -0.71
C PRO A 99 -16.87 -23.82 -0.18
N ILE A 100 -16.39 -24.35 0.95
CA ILE A 100 -16.93 -25.56 1.60
C ILE A 100 -18.25 -25.24 2.34
N LEU A 101 -18.35 -24.04 2.93
CA LEU A 101 -19.58 -23.56 3.58
C LEU A 101 -20.73 -23.35 2.57
N ARG A 102 -20.41 -23.04 1.30
CA ARG A 102 -21.41 -23.03 0.20
C ARG A 102 -22.03 -24.41 -0.07
N LEU A 103 -21.31 -25.50 0.20
CA LEU A 103 -21.83 -26.85 0.10
C LEU A 103 -22.69 -27.23 1.31
N TRP A 104 -22.31 -26.77 2.51
CA TRP A 104 -23.04 -27.02 3.75
C TRP A 104 -24.36 -26.25 3.85
N ILE A 105 -24.40 -24.99 3.39
CA ILE A 105 -25.62 -24.16 3.41
C ILE A 105 -26.74 -24.74 2.52
N LYS A 106 -26.41 -25.53 1.49
CA LYS A 106 -27.43 -26.21 0.67
C LYS A 106 -28.10 -27.41 1.37
N ASN A 107 -27.52 -27.90 2.47
CA ASN A 107 -27.98 -29.13 3.14
C ASN A 107 -28.52 -28.93 4.55
N ALA A 108 -28.46 -27.71 5.11
CA ALA A 108 -28.78 -27.45 6.51
C ALA A 108 -29.94 -26.45 6.66
N ASP A 109 -31.15 -26.88 6.31
CA ASP A 109 -32.40 -26.10 6.51
C ASP A 109 -33.01 -26.25 7.92
N ARG A 110 -32.33 -26.89 8.89
CA ARG A 110 -32.83 -27.01 10.26
C ARG A 110 -31.70 -26.92 11.27
N GLU A 111 -31.80 -25.93 12.16
CA GLU A 111 -31.19 -25.86 13.51
C GLU A 111 -29.78 -25.28 13.74
N ILE A 112 -29.23 -24.44 12.87
CA ILE A 112 -28.16 -23.52 13.30
C ILE A 112 -28.60 -22.07 13.07
N GLY A 113 -29.10 -21.44 14.12
CA GLY A 113 -29.39 -20.01 14.13
C GLY A 113 -28.12 -19.19 13.83
N ALA A 114 -28.26 -18.28 12.87
CA ALA A 114 -27.48 -17.03 12.76
C ALA A 114 -26.00 -17.09 12.32
N LEU A 115 -25.63 -17.87 11.30
CA LEU A 115 -24.40 -17.62 10.53
C LEU A 115 -24.71 -17.41 9.04
N GLY A 116 -25.26 -16.24 8.70
CA GLY A 116 -25.56 -15.87 7.32
C GLY A 116 -24.31 -15.51 6.49
N PRO A 117 -24.40 -15.46 5.15
CA PRO A 117 -23.31 -15.15 4.21
C PRO A 117 -22.78 -13.70 4.28
N PHE A 118 -23.15 -12.94 5.31
CA PHE A 118 -22.82 -11.52 5.51
C PHE A 118 -22.05 -11.26 6.80
N LEU A 119 -21.50 -12.30 7.44
CA LEU A 119 -20.67 -12.11 8.61
C LEU A 119 -19.25 -11.69 8.18
N THR A 120 -19.05 -10.38 8.15
CA THR A 120 -17.72 -9.80 8.19
C THR A 120 -17.13 -10.09 9.57
N HIS A 121 -16.04 -10.84 9.62
CA HIS A 121 -15.27 -11.01 10.86
C HIS A 121 -14.06 -10.09 10.83
N THR A 122 -13.59 -9.69 12.00
CA THR A 122 -12.34 -8.96 12.13
C THR A 122 -11.24 -9.93 12.52
N THR A 123 -10.19 -10.03 11.70
CA THR A 123 -9.04 -10.89 11.99
C THR A 123 -7.88 -10.03 12.49
N PRO A 124 -7.26 -10.35 13.64
CA PRO A 124 -6.07 -9.66 14.09
C PRO A 124 -4.89 -9.98 13.16
N THR A 125 -4.19 -8.95 12.73
CA THR A 125 -3.12 -9.02 11.74
C THR A 125 -1.97 -8.10 12.05
N THR A 126 -0.86 -8.30 11.35
CA THR A 126 0.27 -7.38 11.38
C THR A 126 0.87 -7.27 9.98
N TYR A 127 1.84 -6.38 9.81
CA TYR A 127 2.46 -6.12 8.52
C TYR A 127 3.85 -6.73 8.42
N ARG A 128 4.24 -7.11 7.20
CA ARG A 128 5.59 -7.56 6.88
C ARG A 128 6.12 -6.86 5.66
N VAL A 129 7.35 -6.37 5.77
CA VAL A 129 8.14 -5.94 4.61
C VAL A 129 8.69 -7.19 3.91
N LEU A 130 8.32 -7.35 2.65
CA LEU A 130 8.80 -8.39 1.75
C LEU A 130 9.97 -7.84 0.93
N LEU A 131 11.07 -8.59 0.95
CA LEU A 131 12.28 -8.27 0.20
C LEU A 131 12.28 -9.02 -1.12
N SER A 132 12.60 -8.29 -2.18
CA SER A 132 12.82 -8.81 -3.53
C SER A 132 14.27 -9.29 -3.68
N PRO A 133 14.59 -10.02 -4.76
CA PRO A 133 15.98 -10.35 -5.11
C PRO A 133 16.93 -9.14 -5.08
N TYR A 134 16.44 -7.96 -5.46
CA TYR A 134 17.18 -6.70 -5.50
C TYR A 134 17.35 -6.02 -4.13
N THR A 135 16.52 -6.38 -3.15
CA THR A 135 16.52 -5.78 -1.81
C THR A 135 16.86 -6.76 -0.69
N ALA A 136 17.28 -7.98 -1.05
CA ALA A 136 17.62 -9.03 -0.08
C ALA A 136 18.84 -8.66 0.78
N HIS A 137 19.76 -7.83 0.29
CA HIS A 137 20.91 -7.31 1.05
C HIS A 137 20.47 -6.57 2.33
N LEU A 138 19.31 -5.90 2.31
CA LEU A 138 18.77 -5.20 3.48
C LEU A 138 18.52 -6.12 4.67
N ARG A 139 18.32 -7.43 4.45
CA ARG A 139 18.15 -8.41 5.52
C ARG A 139 19.35 -8.44 6.47
N HIS A 140 20.54 -8.22 5.94
CA HIS A 140 21.80 -8.26 6.69
C HIS A 140 22.22 -6.87 7.19
N THR A 141 21.98 -5.84 6.38
CA THR A 141 22.38 -4.46 6.67
C THR A 141 21.49 -3.77 7.73
N VAL A 142 20.18 -3.96 7.66
CA VAL A 142 19.22 -3.22 8.51
C VAL A 142 19.35 -3.57 10.00
N PRO A 143 19.45 -4.87 10.40
CA PRO A 143 19.59 -5.22 11.83
C PRO A 143 20.93 -4.81 12.44
N SER A 144 22.00 -4.74 11.62
CA SER A 144 23.37 -4.52 12.10
C SER A 144 23.72 -3.05 12.29
N LEU A 145 23.17 -2.13 11.49
CA LEU A 145 23.49 -0.70 11.58
C LEU A 145 22.52 0.10 12.47
N LEU A 146 21.22 -0.21 12.41
CA LEU A 146 20.18 0.65 12.99
C LEU A 146 20.05 0.52 14.52
N LEU A 147 20.58 -0.54 15.14
CA LEU A 147 20.37 -0.78 16.57
C LEU A 147 21.55 -0.36 17.46
N LEU A 148 22.68 0.05 16.88
CA LEU A 148 23.93 0.23 17.64
C LEU A 148 24.17 1.67 18.12
N ASN A 149 23.71 2.67 17.37
CA ASN A 149 23.97 4.08 17.70
C ASN A 149 22.88 4.99 17.10
N ARG A 150 22.41 5.98 17.87
CA ARG A 150 21.33 6.89 17.44
C ARG A 150 21.68 7.76 16.24
N GLN A 151 22.92 8.27 16.18
CA GLN A 151 23.38 9.10 15.06
C GLN A 151 23.48 8.26 13.77
N ILE A 152 24.09 7.08 13.84
CA ILE A 152 24.15 6.14 12.71
C ILE A 152 22.74 5.76 12.27
N HIS A 153 21.86 5.44 13.23
CA HIS A 153 20.46 5.13 12.95
C HIS A 153 19.77 6.26 12.19
N ASP A 154 19.85 7.50 12.67
CA ASP A 154 19.11 8.63 12.10
C ASP A 154 19.60 9.00 10.69
N GLU A 155 20.91 8.89 10.44
CA GLU A 155 21.48 9.13 9.12
C GLU A 155 21.14 8.00 8.15
N ALA A 156 21.35 6.74 8.55
CA ALA A 156 21.04 5.56 7.73
C ALA A 156 19.54 5.44 7.45
N ALA A 157 18.68 5.68 8.45
CA ALA A 157 17.23 5.65 8.28
C ALA A 157 16.80 6.72 7.27
N ARG A 158 17.36 7.93 7.31
CA ARG A 158 17.03 8.96 6.32
C ARG A 158 17.36 8.50 4.90
N VAL A 159 18.53 7.90 4.67
CA VAL A 159 18.92 7.36 3.34
C VAL A 159 17.97 6.25 2.91
N LEU A 160 17.71 5.27 3.77
CA LEU A 160 16.82 4.14 3.47
C LEU A 160 15.40 4.60 3.13
N TYR A 161 14.73 5.31 4.05
CA TYR A 161 13.31 5.63 3.90
C TYR A 161 13.03 6.69 2.83
N SER A 162 14.01 7.52 2.47
CA SER A 162 13.86 8.49 1.38
C SER A 162 14.09 7.90 -0.02
N THR A 163 14.85 6.80 -0.12
CA THR A 163 15.18 6.17 -1.40
C THR A 163 14.10 5.22 -1.89
N TYR A 164 13.59 4.36 -1.00
CA TYR A 164 12.71 3.28 -1.41
C TYR A 164 11.26 3.72 -1.56
N THR A 165 10.57 3.10 -2.52
CA THR A 165 9.12 3.18 -2.65
C THR A 165 8.48 2.09 -1.80
N PHE A 166 7.63 2.49 -0.86
CA PHE A 166 6.87 1.56 -0.02
C PHE A 166 5.56 1.21 -0.72
N ASN A 167 5.46 -0.02 -1.22
CA ASN A 167 4.32 -0.52 -1.95
C ASN A 167 3.42 -1.39 -1.06
N PHE A 168 2.24 -0.87 -0.73
CA PHE A 168 1.24 -1.53 0.09
C PHE A 168 0.28 -2.41 -0.72
N HIS A 169 0.30 -2.29 -2.05
CA HIS A 169 -0.64 -2.96 -2.95
C HIS A 169 -2.09 -2.75 -2.46
N THR A 170 -2.85 -3.83 -2.30
CA THR A 170 -4.21 -3.87 -1.76
C THR A 170 -4.25 -3.94 -0.23
N SER A 171 -3.11 -4.12 0.44
CA SER A 171 -3.01 -4.17 1.91
C SER A 171 -2.92 -2.77 2.53
N ILE A 172 -3.85 -1.89 2.16
CA ILE A 172 -3.82 -0.46 2.56
C ILE A 172 -3.94 -0.25 4.07
N GLU A 173 -4.56 -1.19 4.78
CA GLU A 173 -4.74 -1.18 6.24
C GLU A 173 -3.40 -1.24 6.97
N SER A 174 -2.40 -1.83 6.32
CA SER A 174 -1.05 -1.95 6.87
C SER A 174 -0.27 -0.64 6.85
N LEU A 175 -0.70 0.37 6.07
CA LEU A 175 0.02 1.64 5.91
C LEU A 175 0.13 2.43 7.21
N VAL A 176 -1.00 2.70 7.86
CA VAL A 176 -1.02 3.53 9.07
C VAL A 176 -0.25 2.85 10.23
N PRO A 177 -0.46 1.55 10.52
CA PRO A 177 0.33 0.81 11.50
C PRO A 177 1.83 0.77 11.16
N PHE A 178 2.19 0.51 9.90
CA PHE A 178 3.58 0.48 9.47
C PHE A 178 4.26 1.82 9.73
N LEU A 179 3.66 2.92 9.28
CA LEU A 179 4.24 4.26 9.43
C LEU A 179 4.28 4.73 10.88
N SER A 180 3.32 4.31 11.70
CA SER A 180 3.26 4.68 13.12
C SER A 180 4.31 3.96 13.97
N ASP A 181 4.75 2.77 13.56
CA ASP A 181 5.85 2.03 14.21
C ASP A 181 7.23 2.60 13.87
N LEU A 182 7.34 3.47 12.85
CA LEU A 182 8.60 4.10 12.49
C LEU A 182 8.99 5.21 13.47
N THR A 183 10.29 5.43 13.63
CA THR A 183 10.76 6.61 14.37
C THR A 183 10.34 7.90 13.66
N PRO A 184 10.21 9.04 14.37
CA PRO A 184 9.88 10.32 13.74
C PRO A 184 10.81 10.69 12.58
N THR A 185 12.11 10.39 12.71
CA THR A 185 13.12 10.62 11.65
C THR A 185 12.86 9.74 10.43
N ALA A 186 12.63 8.43 10.63
CA ALA A 186 12.35 7.50 9.54
C ALA A 186 11.05 7.84 8.81
N ARG A 187 9.97 8.09 9.56
CA ARG A 187 8.66 8.48 9.02
C ARG A 187 8.74 9.77 8.21
N SER A 188 9.40 10.81 8.74
CA SER A 188 9.55 12.09 8.04
C SER A 188 10.48 12.02 6.84
N ALA A 189 11.26 10.94 6.66
CA ALA A 189 12.10 10.71 5.49
C ALA A 189 11.36 10.03 4.33
N ILE A 190 10.16 9.46 4.54
CA ILE A 190 9.41 8.78 3.48
C ILE A 190 8.96 9.77 2.41
N ARG A 191 9.25 9.44 1.14
CA ARG A 191 8.93 10.28 -0.02
C ARG A 191 8.06 9.58 -1.05
N HIS A 192 8.11 8.26 -1.12
CA HIS A 192 7.54 7.48 -2.22
C HIS A 192 6.64 6.38 -1.67
N VAL A 193 5.35 6.45 -1.99
CA VAL A 193 4.34 5.47 -1.55
C VAL A 193 3.58 4.95 -2.77
N SER A 194 3.29 3.66 -2.78
CA SER A 194 2.43 3.03 -3.78
C SER A 194 1.31 2.23 -3.14
N VAL A 195 0.09 2.41 -3.65
CA VAL A 195 -1.14 1.76 -3.19
C VAL A 195 -1.95 1.28 -4.39
N THR A 196 -2.83 0.30 -4.20
CA THR A 196 -3.65 -0.29 -5.27
C THR A 196 -5.13 -0.27 -4.89
N LYS A 197 -5.97 0.33 -5.74
CA LYS A 197 -7.44 0.30 -5.61
C LYS A 197 -8.04 -0.70 -6.59
N LYS A 198 -9.07 -1.41 -6.14
CA LYS A 198 -9.92 -2.28 -6.97
C LYS A 198 -11.34 -1.73 -7.04
N PRO A 199 -11.65 -0.82 -7.98
CA PRO A 199 -12.95 -0.16 -8.02
C PRO A 199 -13.96 -0.90 -8.94
N LEU A 200 -13.91 -2.24 -8.99
CA LEU A 200 -14.77 -2.99 -9.91
C LEU A 200 -16.19 -3.15 -9.34
N PRO A 201 -17.25 -3.08 -10.17
CA PRO A 201 -18.63 -3.03 -9.69
C PRO A 201 -19.10 -4.31 -8.97
N TYR A 202 -18.39 -5.42 -9.15
CA TYR A 202 -18.70 -6.72 -8.55
C TYR A 202 -17.77 -7.09 -7.39
N THR A 203 -16.85 -6.21 -7.01
CA THR A 203 -16.05 -6.40 -5.80
C THR A 203 -16.70 -5.67 -4.63
N SER A 204 -16.93 -6.39 -3.53
CA SER A 204 -17.43 -5.79 -2.30
C SER A 204 -16.43 -4.76 -1.76
N GLU A 205 -16.83 -3.49 -1.69
CA GLU A 205 -16.00 -2.39 -1.19
C GLU A 205 -15.99 -2.35 0.34
N PHE A 206 -15.26 -3.28 0.97
CA PHE A 206 -15.08 -3.27 2.43
C PHE A 206 -14.04 -2.26 2.91
N ASP A 207 -13.28 -1.67 1.99
CA ASP A 207 -12.07 -0.87 2.23
C ASP A 207 -12.33 0.65 2.32
N ARG A 208 -13.59 1.10 2.28
CA ARG A 208 -13.94 2.54 2.22
C ARG A 208 -13.44 3.32 3.45
N ALA A 209 -13.52 2.74 4.65
CA ALA A 209 -13.06 3.42 5.87
C ALA A 209 -11.52 3.48 5.91
N GLU A 210 -10.89 2.43 5.39
CA GLU A 210 -9.45 2.23 5.29
C GLU A 210 -8.84 3.23 4.31
N TRP A 211 -9.47 3.46 3.15
CA TRP A 211 -9.08 4.53 2.21
C TRP A 211 -9.20 5.92 2.82
N SER A 212 -10.29 6.20 3.54
CA SER A 212 -10.48 7.49 4.21
C SER A 212 -9.39 7.75 5.26
N SER A 213 -9.12 6.75 6.10
CA SER A 213 -8.07 6.81 7.12
C SER A 213 -6.68 6.98 6.51
N LEU A 214 -6.37 6.20 5.46
CA LEU A 214 -5.12 6.30 4.73
C LEU A 214 -4.92 7.68 4.12
N CYS A 215 -5.91 8.19 3.38
CA CYS A 215 -5.78 9.48 2.70
C CYS A 215 -5.64 10.63 3.69
N THR A 216 -6.40 10.59 4.78
CA THR A 216 -6.29 11.56 5.89
C THR A 216 -4.89 11.51 6.53
N TYR A 217 -4.36 10.32 6.77
CA TYR A 217 -3.01 10.17 7.32
C TYR A 217 -1.95 10.72 6.37
N LEU A 218 -2.03 10.36 5.09
CA LEU A 218 -1.07 10.81 4.08
C LEU A 218 -1.11 12.33 3.88
N SER A 219 -2.30 12.95 3.89
CA SER A 219 -2.43 14.39 3.69
C SER A 219 -2.02 15.24 4.89
N THR A 220 -2.02 14.67 6.11
CA THR A 220 -1.73 15.43 7.35
C THR A 220 -0.38 15.13 7.97
N THR A 221 0.13 13.90 7.79
CA THR A 221 1.29 13.40 8.54
C THR A 221 2.56 13.27 7.69
N LEU A 222 2.42 13.12 6.38
CA LEU A 222 3.55 12.89 5.48
C LEU A 222 3.67 13.99 4.42
N HIS A 223 4.92 14.30 4.07
CA HIS A 223 5.27 15.17 2.94
C HIS A 223 5.75 14.27 1.80
N LEU A 224 4.79 13.64 1.12
CA LEU A 224 5.09 12.76 0.00
C LEU A 224 5.58 13.57 -1.20
N ARG A 225 6.55 13.02 -1.92
CA ARG A 225 7.01 13.57 -3.20
C ARG A 225 6.33 12.88 -4.37
N THR A 226 6.19 11.56 -4.27
CA THR A 226 5.57 10.73 -5.31
C THR A 226 4.53 9.79 -4.71
N LEU A 227 3.33 9.78 -5.30
CA LEU A 227 2.31 8.78 -5.03
C LEU A 227 2.07 7.95 -6.30
N THR A 228 2.20 6.63 -6.19
CA THR A 228 1.83 5.72 -7.28
C THR A 228 0.51 5.03 -6.95
N LEU A 229 -0.54 5.41 -7.68
CA LEU A 229 -1.88 4.85 -7.58
C LEU A 229 -2.08 3.80 -8.67
N ASN A 230 -2.02 2.53 -8.29
CA ASN A 230 -2.37 1.45 -9.20
C ASN A 230 -3.88 1.19 -9.10
N ILE A 231 -4.55 1.01 -10.24
CA ILE A 231 -5.99 0.78 -10.29
C ILE A 231 -6.24 -0.47 -11.10
N ILE A 232 -6.97 -1.42 -10.51
CA ILE A 232 -7.35 -2.63 -11.23
C ILE A 232 -8.41 -2.28 -12.28
N ALA A 233 -8.05 -2.48 -13.53
CA ALA A 233 -8.83 -2.12 -14.72
C ALA A 233 -9.50 -3.37 -15.30
N GLY A 234 -10.82 -3.33 -15.48
CA GLY A 234 -11.57 -4.43 -16.09
C GLY A 234 -11.53 -4.35 -17.62
N LYS A 235 -10.96 -5.38 -18.27
CA LYS A 235 -10.98 -5.56 -19.74
C LYS A 235 -12.10 -6.53 -20.13
N PRO A 236 -13.16 -6.08 -20.83
CA PRO A 236 -14.32 -6.93 -21.11
C PRO A 236 -14.11 -7.82 -22.34
N GLY A 237 -14.46 -9.10 -22.22
CA GLY A 237 -14.47 -10.03 -23.36
C GLY A 237 -13.12 -10.16 -24.08
N ASN A 238 -13.16 -10.54 -25.36
CA ASN A 238 -11.98 -10.70 -26.21
C ASN A 238 -11.59 -9.39 -26.93
N GLU A 239 -12.60 -8.61 -27.34
CA GLU A 239 -12.44 -7.31 -28.02
C GLU A 239 -11.96 -6.20 -27.06
N GLY A 240 -12.06 -6.43 -25.75
CA GLY A 240 -11.46 -5.54 -24.75
C GLY A 240 -12.06 -4.14 -24.78
N TRP A 241 -11.23 -3.14 -25.10
CA TRP A 241 -11.61 -1.74 -25.01
C TRP A 241 -11.80 -1.07 -26.36
N ASP A 242 -11.76 -1.79 -27.47
CA ASP A 242 -11.67 -1.20 -28.82
C ASP A 242 -12.84 -0.24 -29.09
N ASP A 243 -14.08 -0.67 -28.83
CA ASP A 243 -15.30 0.14 -29.05
C ASP A 243 -15.73 1.01 -27.86
N VAL A 244 -14.96 1.03 -26.78
CA VAL A 244 -15.31 1.77 -25.56
C VAL A 244 -14.82 3.20 -25.67
N LEU A 245 -15.68 4.21 -25.53
CA LEU A 245 -15.22 5.60 -25.50
C LEU A 245 -14.55 5.93 -24.15
N PRO A 246 -13.31 6.45 -24.13
CA PRO A 246 -12.67 6.87 -22.90
C PRO A 246 -13.30 8.15 -22.36
N ILE A 247 -13.33 8.27 -21.04
CA ILE A 247 -13.76 9.42 -20.26
C ILE A 247 -12.57 10.38 -20.14
N SER A 248 -12.76 11.61 -20.61
CA SER A 248 -11.78 12.70 -20.52
C SER A 248 -11.69 13.29 -19.12
N ALA A 249 -10.60 14.01 -18.83
CA ALA A 249 -10.41 14.71 -17.56
C ALA A 249 -11.53 15.73 -17.27
N ALA A 250 -11.98 16.45 -18.29
CA ALA A 250 -13.08 17.41 -18.17
C ALA A 250 -14.39 16.73 -17.78
N GLN A 251 -14.69 15.55 -18.37
CA GLN A 251 -15.88 14.78 -18.02
C GLN A 251 -15.83 14.28 -16.57
N PHE A 252 -14.66 13.85 -16.07
CA PHE A 252 -14.50 13.54 -14.64
C PHE A 252 -14.74 14.75 -13.73
N GLY A 253 -14.27 15.93 -14.15
CA GLY A 253 -14.55 17.19 -13.46
C GLY A 253 -16.06 17.50 -13.40
N MET A 254 -16.78 17.32 -14.50
CA MET A 254 -18.23 17.47 -14.55
C MET A 254 -18.93 16.48 -13.63
N LEU A 255 -18.59 15.18 -13.69
CA LEU A 255 -19.18 14.14 -12.83
C LEU A 255 -19.04 14.48 -11.34
N ARG A 256 -17.88 15.01 -10.93
CA ARG A 256 -17.65 15.47 -9.56
C ARG A 256 -18.54 16.66 -9.18
N ASN A 257 -18.71 17.63 -10.08
CA ASN A 257 -19.53 18.82 -9.81
C ASN A 257 -21.02 18.47 -9.72
N VAL A 258 -21.52 17.63 -10.63
CA VAL A 258 -22.92 17.17 -10.61
C VAL A 258 -23.21 16.40 -9.31
N LYS A 259 -22.28 15.56 -8.81
CA LYS A 259 -22.41 14.90 -7.50
C LYS A 259 -22.57 15.91 -6.35
N LYS A 260 -21.84 17.04 -6.37
CA LYS A 260 -21.93 18.08 -5.34
C LYS A 260 -23.23 18.87 -5.41
N GLU A 261 -23.71 19.17 -6.61
CA GLU A 261 -24.89 20.01 -6.83
C GLU A 261 -26.20 19.28 -6.56
N PHE A 262 -26.30 18.00 -6.96
CA PHE A 262 -27.55 17.23 -6.87
C PHE A 262 -27.66 16.37 -5.61
N GLY A 263 -26.64 16.41 -4.75
CA GLY A 263 -26.61 15.68 -3.49
C GLY A 263 -26.51 14.15 -3.66
N SER A 264 -25.93 13.50 -2.66
CA SER A 264 -25.87 12.04 -2.58
C SER A 264 -27.26 11.48 -2.23
N SER A 265 -28.10 11.19 -3.21
CA SER A 265 -28.96 10.01 -3.04
C SER A 265 -28.01 8.83 -2.74
N GLN A 266 -28.37 7.99 -1.78
CA GLN A 266 -27.49 7.06 -1.03
C GLN A 266 -26.59 6.09 -1.85
N ARG A 267 -26.65 6.15 -3.17
CA ARG A 267 -25.71 5.59 -4.14
C ARG A 267 -25.59 6.66 -5.23
N GLY A 268 -24.39 7.12 -5.57
CA GLY A 268 -24.15 8.26 -6.48
C GLY A 268 -24.92 8.19 -7.80
N ILE A 269 -24.84 9.26 -8.60
CA ILE A 269 -25.54 9.36 -9.90
C ILE A 269 -25.23 8.11 -10.75
N GLY A 270 -26.24 7.29 -11.05
CA GLY A 270 -26.09 6.04 -11.81
C GLY A 270 -25.50 4.84 -11.03
N GLY A 271 -25.50 4.88 -9.69
CA GLY A 271 -24.94 3.82 -8.85
C GLY A 271 -23.41 3.77 -8.83
N VAL A 272 -22.76 4.83 -9.32
CA VAL A 272 -21.29 4.97 -9.36
C VAL A 272 -20.84 5.80 -8.16
N ASP A 273 -19.97 5.23 -7.32
CA ASP A 273 -19.34 5.95 -6.21
C ASP A 273 -17.84 6.15 -6.48
N LEU A 274 -17.42 7.42 -6.54
CA LEU A 274 -16.02 7.84 -6.69
C LEU A 274 -15.51 8.55 -5.42
N GLU A 275 -16.12 8.33 -4.25
CA GLU A 275 -15.70 8.95 -3.00
C GLU A 275 -14.24 8.69 -2.65
N TRP A 276 -13.73 7.48 -2.88
CA TRP A 276 -12.31 7.17 -2.66
C TRP A 276 -11.39 8.07 -3.50
N VAL A 277 -11.83 8.50 -4.69
CA VAL A 277 -11.09 9.44 -5.54
C VAL A 277 -11.00 10.80 -4.88
N GLU A 278 -12.12 11.28 -4.32
CA GLU A 278 -12.15 12.55 -3.59
C GLU A 278 -11.23 12.51 -2.37
N GLN A 279 -11.20 11.37 -1.66
CA GLN A 279 -10.30 11.14 -0.54
C GLN A 279 -8.83 11.17 -1.00
N VAL A 280 -8.48 10.47 -2.08
CA VAL A 280 -7.11 10.48 -2.64
C VAL A 280 -6.71 11.89 -3.05
N MET A 281 -7.62 12.65 -3.67
CA MET A 281 -7.40 14.04 -4.06
C MET A 281 -7.18 14.99 -2.88
N MET A 282 -7.42 14.60 -1.63
CA MET A 282 -7.05 15.39 -0.45
C MET A 282 -5.54 15.45 -0.26
N ILE A 283 -4.79 14.50 -0.81
CA ILE A 283 -3.33 14.50 -0.78
C ILE A 283 -2.85 15.53 -1.82
N LYS A 284 -2.29 16.64 -1.34
CA LYS A 284 -1.77 17.75 -2.14
C LYS A 284 -0.26 17.88 -1.92
N GLY A 285 0.37 18.77 -2.69
CA GLY A 285 1.79 19.07 -2.50
C GLY A 285 2.73 18.04 -3.12
N LEU A 286 2.21 17.18 -4.00
CA LEU A 286 3.02 16.13 -4.61
C LEU A 286 3.83 16.74 -5.77
N ARG A 287 5.06 16.26 -5.94
CA ARG A 287 5.84 16.57 -7.15
C ARG A 287 5.36 15.74 -8.34
N GLU A 288 4.87 14.53 -8.07
CA GLU A 288 4.52 13.57 -9.11
C GLU A 288 3.42 12.61 -8.61
N VAL A 289 2.45 12.32 -9.47
CA VAL A 289 1.47 11.27 -9.26
C VAL A 289 1.49 10.34 -10.47
N ASN A 290 1.78 9.07 -10.22
CA ASN A 290 1.80 8.02 -11.23
C ASN A 290 0.53 7.18 -11.10
N VAL A 291 -0.26 7.11 -12.16
CA VAL A 291 -1.51 6.35 -12.19
C VAL A 291 -1.37 5.25 -13.22
N ASN A 292 -1.46 4.00 -12.78
CA ASN A 292 -1.21 2.82 -13.61
C ASN A 292 -2.44 1.91 -13.62
N ALA A 293 -2.76 1.35 -14.79
CA ALA A 293 -3.82 0.35 -14.93
C ALA A 293 -3.27 -1.06 -14.75
N MET A 294 -3.80 -1.79 -13.77
CA MET A 294 -3.55 -3.23 -13.59
C MET A 294 -4.68 -4.01 -14.24
N VAL A 295 -4.45 -4.52 -15.45
CA VAL A 295 -5.52 -5.11 -16.27
C VAL A 295 -5.93 -6.50 -15.77
N GLU A 296 -7.21 -6.67 -15.46
CA GLU A 296 -7.86 -7.95 -15.19
C GLU A 296 -8.98 -8.19 -16.19
N HIS A 297 -9.24 -9.45 -16.55
CA HIS A 297 -10.40 -9.78 -17.38
C HIS A 297 -11.70 -9.54 -16.60
N CYS A 298 -12.69 -8.94 -17.26
CA CYS A 298 -14.01 -8.72 -16.70
C CYS A 298 -15.11 -9.21 -17.67
N PRO A 299 -16.33 -9.49 -17.18
CA PRO A 299 -17.42 -9.87 -18.06
C PRO A 299 -17.82 -8.71 -18.99
N LEU A 300 -18.57 -9.01 -20.05
CA LEU A 300 -19.16 -7.97 -20.91
C LEU A 300 -20.16 -7.11 -20.11
N PRO A 301 -20.23 -5.80 -20.36
CA PRO A 301 -21.14 -4.91 -19.64
C PRO A 301 -22.60 -5.28 -19.91
N ARG A 302 -23.36 -5.57 -18.85
CA ARG A 302 -24.81 -5.85 -18.92
C ARG A 302 -25.68 -4.77 -18.28
N SER A 303 -25.07 -3.71 -17.77
CA SER A 303 -25.74 -2.58 -17.13
C SER A 303 -24.99 -1.29 -17.42
N GLU A 304 -25.67 -0.15 -17.29
CA GLU A 304 -25.06 1.18 -17.44
C GLU A 304 -23.91 1.40 -16.45
N THR A 305 -24.09 0.96 -15.19
CA THR A 305 -23.03 1.02 -14.18
C THR A 305 -21.80 0.21 -14.61
N MET A 306 -21.99 -0.97 -15.18
CA MET A 306 -20.88 -1.79 -15.65
C MET A 306 -20.22 -1.20 -16.90
N ALA A 307 -20.99 -0.63 -17.82
CA ALA A 307 -20.48 0.11 -18.97
C ALA A 307 -19.64 1.31 -18.54
N PHE A 308 -20.10 2.05 -17.51
CA PHE A 308 -19.32 3.13 -16.89
C PHE A 308 -17.98 2.62 -16.37
N TRP A 309 -17.95 1.53 -15.58
CA TRP A 309 -16.69 1.02 -15.00
C TRP A 309 -15.72 0.46 -16.05
N VAL A 310 -16.24 -0.06 -17.16
CA VAL A 310 -15.44 -0.44 -18.33
C VAL A 310 -14.83 0.81 -19.00
N ALA A 311 -15.63 1.86 -19.22
CA ALA A 311 -15.14 3.13 -19.75
C ALA A 311 -14.13 3.81 -18.82
N PHE A 312 -14.39 3.80 -17.51
CA PHE A 312 -13.45 4.21 -16.48
C PHE A 312 -12.14 3.43 -16.59
N SER A 313 -12.21 2.10 -16.71
CA SER A 313 -11.02 1.23 -16.84
C SER A 313 -10.15 1.59 -18.04
N LYS A 314 -10.77 1.85 -19.21
CA LYS A 314 -10.05 2.36 -20.40
C LYS A 314 -9.38 3.73 -20.16
N SER A 315 -9.92 4.50 -19.23
CA SER A 315 -9.53 5.91 -19.00
C SER A 315 -8.50 6.10 -17.90
N ILE A 316 -8.11 5.05 -17.18
CA ILE A 316 -7.25 5.10 -15.99
C ILE A 316 -5.95 5.85 -16.27
N GLU A 317 -5.22 5.47 -17.32
CA GLU A 317 -3.90 6.04 -17.66
C GLU A 317 -3.98 7.31 -18.52
N SER A 318 -5.18 7.66 -18.99
CA SER A 318 -5.43 8.83 -19.83
C SER A 318 -6.20 9.90 -19.05
N GLY A 319 -7.50 10.08 -19.33
CA GLY A 319 -8.30 11.18 -18.78
C GLY A 319 -8.40 11.16 -17.25
N PHE A 320 -8.40 9.98 -16.62
CA PHE A 320 -8.41 9.89 -15.15
C PHE A 320 -7.06 10.30 -14.56
N ALA A 321 -5.95 9.81 -15.10
CA ALA A 321 -4.60 10.18 -14.68
C ALA A 321 -4.33 11.68 -14.84
N GLU A 322 -4.78 12.28 -15.93
CA GLU A 322 -4.68 13.73 -16.16
C GLU A 322 -5.48 14.52 -15.11
N TRP A 323 -6.73 14.12 -14.86
CA TRP A 323 -7.58 14.76 -13.87
C TRP A 323 -7.02 14.69 -12.45
N ILE A 324 -6.50 13.51 -12.06
CA ILE A 324 -5.85 13.30 -10.76
C ILE A 324 -4.59 14.16 -10.61
N ARG A 325 -3.73 14.16 -11.63
CA ARG A 325 -2.50 14.96 -11.63
C ARG A 325 -2.81 16.45 -11.49
N GLY A 326 -3.76 16.96 -12.28
CA GLY A 326 -4.17 18.37 -12.22
C GLY A 326 -4.74 18.79 -10.86
N ALA A 327 -5.27 17.84 -10.07
CA ALA A 327 -5.76 18.13 -8.73
C ALA A 327 -4.66 18.06 -7.64
N MET A 328 -3.66 17.18 -7.76
CA MET A 328 -2.80 16.78 -6.63
C MET A 328 -1.37 17.29 -6.72
N VAL A 329 -0.88 17.58 -7.93
CA VAL A 329 0.50 18.02 -8.17
C VAL A 329 0.61 19.53 -8.00
N GLU A 330 1.69 20.00 -7.38
CA GLU A 330 1.97 21.45 -7.25
C GLU A 330 2.14 22.09 -8.63
N ALA A 331 1.50 23.24 -8.84
CA ALA A 331 1.81 24.07 -10.00
C ALA A 331 3.24 24.60 -9.82
N VAL A 332 4.13 24.24 -10.74
CA VAL A 332 5.54 24.66 -10.75
C VAL A 332 5.66 26.16 -10.97
#